data_AF-A0A3R7TJ22-F1
#
_entry.id   AF-A0A3R7TJ22-F1
#
_cell.length_a   1.000
_cell.length_b   1.000
_cell.length_c   1.000
_cell.angle_alpha   90.00
_cell.angle_beta   90.00
_cell.angle_gamma   90.00
#
_symmetry.space_group_name_H-M   'P 1'
#
loop_
_entity.id
_entity.type
_entity.pdbx_description
1 polymer ?
#
loop_
_entity_poly.entity_id
_entity_poly.type
_entity_poly.pdbx_seq_one_letter_code
_entity_poly.pdbx_strand_id
1 'polypeptide(L)'
;MGILDAKALRDDIVARLLTDEVDLETSAYLDRILELAEMEEAEHQFLNDPFDRSVALVLQLFQDKDLDPWAVDLSAFLEMFSTRIEDTEDIDLPTCGRLIRMAWQVLRGQAETLIERQNHEDEVDEPWIYDGGWESDFDDNDYNFSVGIITGTHKERLPDMFSGRIQREEGRPVTLGELLMGLKAASRISEEQNLRLKIAEKRRASLEMARERFSGSLHVEDLEGDIRRTWEAMRMRANPEDQTCTLSAISEELADRSMESGTIREEANAEAQVAAMVATLFLVNRGYASIEQKDAIDGSVILTDLHPDESDFEELSLRLHPPPEIEEAV
;
A
#
# COMPACT_ATOMS: atom_id res chain seq x y z
N MET A 1 -19.74 45.35 -1.77
CA MET A 1 -20.73 44.67 -2.63
C MET A 1 -20.09 43.34 -2.97
N GLY A 2 -20.49 42.28 -2.27
CA GLY A 2 -19.73 41.03 -2.15
C GLY A 2 -19.49 40.38 -3.51
N ILE A 3 -18.22 40.14 -3.83
CA ILE A 3 -17.76 39.61 -5.12
C ILE A 3 -17.98 38.08 -5.20
N LEU A 4 -18.42 37.46 -4.11
CA LEU A 4 -18.92 36.08 -4.10
C LEU A 4 -20.43 36.12 -3.85
N ASP A 5 -21.23 36.13 -4.93
CA ASP A 5 -22.64 35.77 -4.79
C ASP A 5 -22.65 34.29 -4.41
N ALA A 6 -22.82 33.99 -3.12
CA ALA A 6 -22.81 32.62 -2.57
C ALA A 6 -23.75 31.70 -3.35
N LYS A 7 -24.81 32.27 -3.95
CA LYS A 7 -25.74 31.58 -4.83
C LYS A 7 -25.13 31.19 -6.18
N ALA A 8 -24.27 32.02 -6.77
CA ALA A 8 -23.56 31.70 -8.01
C ALA A 8 -22.47 30.64 -7.79
N LEU A 9 -21.77 30.70 -6.66
CA LEU A 9 -20.80 29.69 -6.25
C LEU A 9 -21.49 28.34 -6.00
N ARG A 10 -22.65 28.36 -5.33
CA ARG A 10 -23.52 27.19 -5.17
C ARG A 10 -23.97 26.63 -6.52
N ASP A 11 -24.52 27.47 -7.39
CA ASP A 11 -25.11 27.01 -8.65
C ASP A 11 -24.04 26.44 -9.61
N ASP A 12 -22.79 26.92 -9.58
CA ASP A 12 -21.67 26.34 -10.35
C ASP A 12 -21.14 25.03 -9.76
N ILE A 13 -20.99 24.95 -8.43
CA ILE A 13 -20.60 23.70 -7.78
C ILE A 13 -21.68 22.63 -8.03
N VAL A 14 -22.96 22.98 -7.89
CA VAL A 14 -24.09 22.09 -8.18
C VAL A 14 -24.15 21.73 -9.67
N ALA A 15 -23.93 22.68 -10.59
CA ALA A 15 -23.90 22.39 -12.03
C ALA A 15 -22.78 21.42 -12.41
N ARG A 16 -21.62 21.49 -11.76
CA ARG A 16 -20.50 20.56 -11.99
C ARG A 16 -20.75 19.18 -11.39
N LEU A 17 -21.41 19.13 -10.24
CA LEU A 17 -21.81 17.89 -9.57
C LEU A 17 -22.96 17.16 -10.25
N LEU A 18 -23.82 17.84 -11.01
CA LEU A 18 -24.85 17.20 -11.82
C LEU A 18 -24.28 16.30 -12.95
N THR A 19 -22.98 16.38 -13.20
CA THR A 19 -22.26 15.54 -14.17
C THR A 19 -21.80 14.21 -13.58
N ASP A 20 -21.74 14.08 -12.26
CA ASP A 20 -21.27 12.88 -11.54
C ASP A 20 -22.38 12.38 -10.58
N GLU A 21 -22.47 11.08 -10.31
CA GLU A 21 -23.49 10.57 -9.38
C GLU A 21 -23.27 11.17 -7.98
N VAL A 22 -24.21 11.99 -7.52
CA VAL A 22 -24.06 12.72 -6.25
C VAL A 22 -24.21 11.76 -5.08
N ASP A 23 -23.08 11.40 -4.46
CA ASP A 23 -23.06 10.75 -3.16
C ASP A 23 -23.67 11.65 -2.08
N LEU A 24 -24.46 11.05 -1.18
CA LEU A 24 -25.15 11.72 -0.07
C LEU A 24 -24.16 12.44 0.88
N GLU A 25 -22.93 11.94 0.98
CA GLU A 25 -21.83 12.56 1.73
C GLU A 25 -21.30 13.83 1.05
N THR A 26 -21.43 13.94 -0.27
CA THR A 26 -21.00 15.10 -1.05
C THR A 26 -22.01 16.23 -0.93
N SER A 27 -23.32 15.96 -0.94
CA SER A 27 -24.31 17.00 -0.65
C SER A 27 -24.12 17.59 0.75
N ALA A 28 -23.96 16.74 1.77
CA ALA A 28 -23.77 17.21 3.16
C ALA A 28 -22.50 18.06 3.33
N TYR A 29 -21.42 17.71 2.63
CA TYR A 29 -20.19 18.49 2.63
C TYR A 29 -20.36 19.88 1.99
N LEU A 30 -21.15 19.97 0.93
CA LEU A 30 -21.40 21.26 0.27
C LEU A 30 -22.26 22.17 1.12
N ASP A 31 -23.28 21.61 1.78
CA ASP A 31 -24.08 22.36 2.75
C ASP A 31 -23.18 22.92 3.85
N ARG A 32 -22.21 22.11 4.34
CA ARG A 32 -21.18 22.56 5.30
C ARG A 32 -20.28 23.66 4.74
N ILE A 33 -19.86 23.59 3.47
CA ILE A 33 -19.08 24.68 2.83
C ILE A 33 -19.91 25.96 2.75
N LEU A 34 -21.20 25.87 2.41
CA LEU A 34 -22.06 27.05 2.31
C LEU A 34 -22.21 27.73 3.67
N GLU A 35 -22.43 26.94 4.73
CA GLU A 35 -22.43 27.46 6.11
C GLU A 35 -21.13 28.17 6.44
N LEU A 36 -19.97 27.59 6.08
CA LEU A 36 -18.66 28.21 6.28
C LEU A 36 -18.45 29.47 5.43
N ALA A 37 -18.96 29.50 4.19
CA ALA A 37 -18.83 30.66 3.31
C ALA A 37 -19.72 31.84 3.76
N GLU A 38 -20.80 31.56 4.49
CA GLU A 38 -21.68 32.56 5.10
C GLU A 38 -21.16 33.09 6.44
N MET A 39 -20.24 32.38 7.11
CA MET A 39 -19.61 32.81 8.37
C MET A 39 -18.70 34.03 8.17
N GLU A 40 -18.62 34.91 9.18
CA GLU A 40 -17.74 36.08 9.12
C GLU A 40 -16.27 35.69 9.32
N GLU A 41 -15.34 36.44 8.68
CA GLU A 41 -13.89 36.19 8.70
C GLU A 41 -13.31 35.93 10.11
N ALA A 42 -13.83 36.60 11.14
CA ALA A 42 -13.41 36.45 12.53
C ALA A 42 -13.84 35.12 13.19
N GLU A 43 -14.89 34.47 12.69
CA GLU A 43 -15.42 33.22 13.26
C GLU A 43 -14.62 31.99 12.82
N HIS A 44 -13.89 32.09 11.71
CA HIS A 44 -13.09 30.99 11.17
C HIS A 44 -11.92 30.58 12.06
N GLN A 45 -11.41 31.49 12.90
CA GLN A 45 -10.38 31.17 13.90
C GLN A 45 -10.93 30.35 15.09
N PHE A 46 -12.25 30.33 15.28
CA PHE A 46 -12.92 29.61 16.37
C PHE A 46 -13.54 28.27 15.93
N LEU A 47 -13.31 27.85 14.69
CA LEU A 47 -13.78 26.57 14.17
C LEU A 47 -13.09 25.42 14.93
N ASN A 48 -13.91 24.52 15.49
CA ASN A 48 -13.42 23.38 16.26
C ASN A 48 -12.76 22.30 15.38
N ASP A 49 -13.21 22.15 14.12
CA ASP A 49 -12.69 21.14 13.20
C ASP A 49 -11.45 21.69 12.44
N PRO A 50 -10.27 21.04 12.54
CA PRO A 50 -9.09 21.38 11.74
C PRO A 50 -9.33 21.33 10.23
N PHE A 51 -10.26 20.49 9.76
CA PHE A 51 -10.61 20.40 8.36
C PHE A 51 -11.42 21.61 7.88
N ASP A 52 -12.43 22.04 8.65
CA ASP A 52 -13.21 23.24 8.31
C ASP A 52 -12.33 24.50 8.28
N ARG A 53 -11.31 24.56 9.14
CA ARG A 53 -10.30 25.62 9.09
C ARG A 53 -9.50 25.61 7.79
N SER A 54 -9.16 24.44 7.26
CA SER A 54 -8.48 24.33 5.97
C SER A 54 -9.36 24.81 4.80
N VAL A 55 -10.67 24.51 4.84
CA VAL A 55 -11.67 24.99 3.87
C VAL A 55 -11.81 26.51 3.95
N ALA A 56 -11.97 27.03 5.18
CA ALA A 56 -12.07 28.45 5.45
C ALA A 56 -10.85 29.23 4.96
N LEU A 57 -9.64 28.71 5.19
CA LEU A 57 -8.42 29.33 4.74
C LEU A 57 -8.35 29.43 3.21
N VAL A 58 -8.82 28.40 2.48
CA VAL A 58 -8.95 28.47 1.02
C VAL A 58 -9.94 29.57 0.64
N LEU A 59 -11.15 29.58 1.22
CA LEU A 59 -12.16 30.60 0.93
C LEU A 59 -11.66 32.03 1.20
N GLN A 60 -10.93 32.23 2.30
CA GLN A 60 -10.33 33.52 2.66
C GLN A 60 -9.32 34.01 1.62
N LEU A 61 -8.51 33.12 1.04
CA LEU A 61 -7.54 33.53 0.01
C LEU A 61 -8.21 34.13 -1.24
N PHE A 62 -9.44 33.68 -1.56
CA PHE A 62 -10.24 34.21 -2.66
C PHE A 62 -11.09 35.42 -2.29
N GLN A 63 -11.27 35.70 -1.00
CA GLN A 63 -11.94 36.90 -0.50
C GLN A 63 -10.96 38.07 -0.30
N ASP A 64 -9.80 37.79 0.28
CA ASP A 64 -8.79 38.79 0.65
C ASP A 64 -7.97 39.29 -0.55
N LYS A 65 -7.81 38.45 -1.58
CA LYS A 65 -6.96 38.75 -2.74
C LYS A 65 -7.77 38.63 -4.02
N ASP A 66 -7.39 39.41 -5.04
CA ASP A 66 -7.97 39.40 -6.39
C ASP A 66 -7.61 38.11 -7.17
N LEU A 67 -7.81 36.93 -6.56
CA LEU A 67 -7.74 35.65 -7.24
C LEU A 67 -9.09 35.39 -7.93
N ASP A 68 -9.04 34.97 -9.19
CA ASP A 68 -10.24 34.62 -9.94
C ASP A 68 -10.75 33.22 -9.50
N PRO A 69 -12.00 33.09 -9.00
CA PRO A 69 -12.58 31.80 -8.64
C PRO A 69 -12.76 30.84 -9.83
N TRP A 70 -12.82 31.37 -11.05
CA TRP A 70 -13.12 30.61 -12.27
C TRP A 70 -11.88 30.20 -13.05
N ALA A 71 -10.77 30.92 -12.84
CA ALA A 71 -9.49 30.64 -13.45
C ALA A 71 -8.35 30.88 -12.45
N VAL A 72 -8.14 29.89 -11.58
CA VAL A 72 -7.17 30.01 -10.49
C VAL A 72 -5.74 29.88 -11.03
N ASP A 73 -4.91 30.89 -10.75
CA ASP A 73 -3.45 30.73 -10.87
C ASP A 73 -2.94 29.86 -9.73
N LEU A 74 -2.69 28.58 -10.03
CA LEU A 74 -2.19 27.59 -9.07
C LEU A 74 -0.82 27.96 -8.48
N SER A 75 0.02 28.69 -9.21
CA SER A 75 1.34 29.07 -8.73
C SER A 75 1.23 30.13 -7.63
N ALA A 76 0.48 31.20 -7.92
CA ALA A 76 0.18 32.24 -6.94
C ALA A 76 -0.61 31.69 -5.74
N PHE A 77 -1.59 30.81 -6.00
CA PHE A 77 -2.34 30.13 -4.95
C PHE A 77 -1.42 29.33 -4.01
N LEU A 78 -0.51 28.51 -4.54
CA LEU A 78 0.38 27.67 -3.73
C LEU A 78 1.33 28.48 -2.83
N GLU A 79 1.91 29.57 -3.35
CA GLU A 79 2.78 30.45 -2.58
C GLU A 79 2.03 31.10 -1.41
N MET A 80 0.83 31.62 -1.70
CA MET A 80 -0.01 32.27 -0.71
C MET A 80 -0.58 31.29 0.32
N PHE A 81 -1.02 30.13 -0.13
CA PHE A 81 -1.55 29.07 0.72
C PHE A 81 -0.48 28.54 1.67
N SER A 82 0.75 28.33 1.18
CA SER A 82 1.86 27.88 2.02
C SER A 82 2.21 28.89 3.10
N THR A 83 2.28 30.19 2.74
CA THR A 83 2.55 31.26 3.71
C THR A 83 1.47 31.29 4.81
N ARG A 84 0.20 31.17 4.44
CA ARG A 84 -0.92 31.25 5.39
C ARG A 84 -1.05 30.02 6.28
N ILE A 85 -0.59 28.85 5.82
CA ILE A 85 -0.48 27.63 6.65
C ILE A 85 0.58 27.82 7.75
N GLU A 86 1.70 28.48 7.47
CA GLU A 86 2.74 28.71 8.46
C GLU A 86 2.27 29.64 9.60
N ASP A 87 1.40 30.60 9.28
CA ASP A 87 0.88 31.59 10.24
C ASP A 87 -0.28 31.08 11.10
N THR A 88 -0.92 29.97 10.71
CA THR A 88 -2.17 29.51 11.32
C THR A 88 -1.97 28.20 12.08
N GLU A 89 -2.32 28.19 13.37
CA GLU A 89 -2.22 26.99 14.21
C GLU A 89 -3.45 26.08 14.06
N ASP A 90 -3.23 24.76 14.27
CA ASP A 90 -4.27 23.73 14.40
C ASP A 90 -5.10 23.51 13.10
N ILE A 91 -4.39 23.46 11.96
CA ILE A 91 -4.90 23.04 10.65
C ILE A 91 -4.64 21.55 10.40
N ASP A 92 -5.50 20.89 9.61
CA ASP A 92 -5.26 19.55 9.07
C ASP A 92 -4.12 19.52 8.03
N LEU A 93 -2.87 19.55 8.53
CA LEU A 93 -1.63 19.51 7.74
C LEU A 93 -1.57 18.34 6.73
N PRO A 94 -1.94 17.09 7.09
CA PRO A 94 -2.01 15.98 6.13
C PRO A 94 -2.88 16.26 4.90
N THR A 95 -4.05 16.86 5.11
CA THR A 95 -4.98 17.18 4.02
C THR A 95 -4.48 18.36 3.19
N CYS A 96 -3.98 19.43 3.83
CA CYS A 96 -3.39 20.58 3.14
C CYS A 96 -2.15 20.18 2.31
N GLY A 97 -1.27 19.34 2.85
CA GLY A 97 -0.10 18.84 2.12
C GLY A 97 -0.47 18.04 0.88
N ARG A 98 -1.60 17.32 0.90
CA ARG A 98 -2.13 16.64 -0.28
C ARG A 98 -2.78 17.58 -1.28
N LEU A 99 -3.46 18.63 -0.83
CA LEU A 99 -3.93 19.70 -1.72
C LEU A 99 -2.75 20.31 -2.49
N ILE A 100 -1.67 20.66 -1.79
CA ILE A 100 -0.44 21.18 -2.39
C ILE A 100 0.11 20.20 -3.44
N ARG A 101 0.17 18.91 -3.10
CA ARG A 101 0.63 17.87 -4.02
C ARG A 101 -0.25 17.77 -5.27
N MET A 102 -1.58 17.84 -5.13
CA MET A 102 -2.50 17.76 -6.27
C MET A 102 -2.36 18.99 -7.18
N ALA A 103 -2.29 20.19 -6.59
CA ALA A 103 -2.03 21.41 -7.36
C ALA A 103 -0.69 21.33 -8.11
N TRP A 104 0.36 20.80 -7.47
CA TRP A 104 1.65 20.56 -8.13
C TRP A 104 1.57 19.52 -9.26
N GLN A 105 0.79 18.44 -9.09
CA GLN A 105 0.57 17.45 -10.14
C GLN A 105 -0.12 18.07 -11.37
N VAL A 106 -1.09 18.96 -11.16
CA VAL A 106 -1.75 19.68 -12.24
C VAL A 106 -0.77 20.62 -12.96
N LEU A 107 -0.02 21.44 -12.21
CA LEU A 107 1.01 22.32 -12.76
C LEU A 107 2.07 21.54 -13.55
N ARG A 108 2.50 20.40 -13.02
CA ARG A 108 3.44 19.51 -13.70
C ARG A 108 2.86 18.96 -15.00
N GLY A 109 1.60 18.51 -14.99
CA GLY A 109 0.92 18.05 -16.19
C GLY A 109 0.81 19.15 -17.25
N GLN A 110 0.48 20.37 -16.85
CA GLN A 110 0.47 21.54 -17.73
C GLN A 110 1.87 21.86 -18.30
N ALA A 111 2.93 21.72 -17.50
CA ALA A 111 4.29 21.91 -17.98
C ALA A 111 4.72 20.79 -18.96
N GLU A 112 4.36 19.54 -18.69
CA GLU A 112 4.62 18.39 -19.56
C GLU A 112 3.92 18.56 -20.91
N THR A 113 2.65 18.98 -20.95
CA THR A 113 1.95 19.24 -22.22
C THR A 113 2.55 20.42 -23.00
N LEU A 114 3.03 21.45 -22.32
CA LEU A 114 3.76 22.55 -22.97
C LEU A 114 5.08 22.09 -23.59
N ILE A 115 5.83 21.20 -22.91
CA ILE A 115 7.07 20.61 -23.44
C ILE A 115 6.79 19.68 -24.62
N GLU A 116 5.75 18.84 -24.54
CA GLU A 116 5.32 17.99 -25.65
C GLU A 116 4.94 18.83 -26.88
N ARG A 117 4.23 19.94 -26.67
CA ARG A 117 3.90 20.90 -27.74
C ARG A 117 5.17 21.45 -28.40
N GLN A 118 6.14 21.89 -27.61
CA GLN A 118 7.40 22.42 -28.13
C GLN A 118 8.14 21.37 -28.97
N ASN A 119 8.27 20.15 -28.47
CA ASN A 119 8.98 19.08 -29.18
C ASN A 119 8.26 18.63 -30.46
N HIS A 120 6.91 18.67 -30.49
CA HIS A 120 6.14 18.31 -31.67
C HIS A 120 6.22 19.38 -32.78
N GLU A 121 6.46 20.65 -32.46
CA GLU A 121 6.76 21.68 -33.47
C GLU A 121 8.11 21.41 -34.17
N ASP A 122 9.09 20.83 -33.47
CA ASP A 122 10.42 20.49 -34.02
C ASP A 122 10.42 19.20 -34.89
N GLU A 123 9.45 18.30 -34.74
CA GLU A 123 9.36 17.05 -35.53
C GLU A 123 8.68 17.20 -36.90
N VAL A 124 8.00 18.33 -37.17
CA VAL A 124 7.41 18.63 -38.50
C VAL A 124 8.44 19.27 -39.43
N ASP A 125 9.64 18.70 -39.51
CA ASP A 125 10.53 18.87 -40.66
C ASP A 125 10.08 17.91 -41.78
N GLU A 126 8.86 18.11 -42.27
CA GLU A 126 8.49 17.53 -43.56
C GLU A 126 9.41 18.19 -44.60
N PRO A 127 10.22 17.44 -45.38
CA PRO A 127 11.15 18.03 -46.31
C PRO A 127 10.39 18.98 -47.21
N TRP A 128 10.65 20.29 -47.09
CA TRP A 128 10.10 21.30 -47.96
C TRP A 128 10.47 20.92 -49.39
N ILE A 129 9.54 20.25 -50.09
CA ILE A 129 9.67 19.99 -51.52
C ILE A 129 9.53 21.35 -52.17
N TYR A 130 10.69 21.93 -52.48
CA TYR A 130 10.81 23.18 -53.21
C TYR A 130 10.19 23.01 -54.60
N ASP A 131 8.93 23.39 -54.74
CA ASP A 131 8.25 23.51 -56.03
C ASP A 131 8.10 24.99 -56.40
N GLY A 132 9.07 25.50 -57.16
CA GLY A 132 8.93 26.79 -57.86
C GLY A 132 9.34 28.02 -57.05
N GLY A 133 10.08 28.92 -57.70
CA GLY A 133 10.71 30.09 -57.08
C GLY A 133 9.76 31.14 -56.53
N TRP A 134 10.28 31.93 -55.59
CA TRP A 134 9.67 33.08 -54.92
C TRP A 134 9.22 34.25 -55.83
N GLU A 135 9.17 34.04 -57.16
CA GLU A 135 8.90 35.08 -58.16
C GLU A 135 7.63 34.83 -58.98
N SER A 136 6.94 33.69 -58.83
CA SER A 136 5.71 33.42 -59.59
C SER A 136 4.49 33.36 -58.68
N ASP A 137 3.62 34.34 -58.91
CA ASP A 137 2.24 34.47 -58.46
C ASP A 137 2.03 34.96 -57.02
N PHE A 138 2.29 36.27 -56.80
CA PHE A 138 1.51 36.99 -55.80
C PHE A 138 0.04 36.89 -56.20
N ASP A 139 -0.74 36.10 -55.46
CA ASP A 139 -2.19 36.10 -55.59
C ASP A 139 -2.71 37.52 -55.30
N ASP A 140 -3.78 37.94 -55.98
CA ASP A 140 -4.48 39.20 -55.70
C ASP A 140 -4.85 39.29 -54.21
N ASN A 141 -5.09 38.15 -53.55
CA ASN A 141 -5.32 38.06 -52.12
C ASN A 141 -4.10 38.45 -51.27
N ASP A 142 -2.89 38.02 -51.65
CA ASP A 142 -1.64 38.34 -50.94
C ASP A 142 -1.24 39.81 -51.13
N TYR A 143 -1.50 40.36 -52.33
CA TYR A 143 -1.35 41.79 -52.57
C TYR A 143 -2.33 42.61 -51.72
N ASN A 144 -3.60 42.22 -51.66
CA ASN A 144 -4.61 42.91 -50.84
C ASN A 144 -4.31 42.82 -49.34
N PHE A 145 -3.79 41.68 -48.87
CA PHE A 145 -3.38 41.48 -47.49
C PHE A 145 -2.21 42.40 -47.09
N SER A 146 -1.13 42.39 -47.88
CA SER A 146 0.06 43.22 -47.62
C SER A 146 -0.25 44.73 -47.69
N VAL A 147 -1.03 45.16 -48.70
CA VAL A 147 -1.51 46.54 -48.80
C VAL A 147 -2.42 46.90 -47.61
N GLY A 148 -3.28 46.00 -47.16
CA GLY A 148 -4.16 46.23 -46.01
C GLY A 148 -3.42 46.32 -44.66
N ILE A 149 -2.29 45.62 -44.51
CA ILE A 149 -1.38 45.81 -43.36
C ILE A 149 -0.67 47.16 -43.44
N ILE A 150 -0.10 47.50 -44.61
CA ILE A 150 0.66 48.76 -44.80
C ILE A 150 -0.25 49.99 -44.62
N THR A 151 -1.49 49.92 -45.10
CA THR A 151 -2.47 51.00 -45.00
C THR A 151 -3.21 51.03 -43.66
N GLY A 152 -2.98 50.02 -42.80
CA GLY A 152 -3.57 49.93 -41.46
C GLY A 152 -5.05 49.55 -41.44
N THR A 153 -5.65 49.15 -42.56
CA THR A 153 -7.06 48.69 -42.63
C THR A 153 -7.28 47.40 -41.85
N HIS A 154 -6.25 46.58 -41.68
CA HIS A 154 -6.28 45.35 -40.87
C HIS A 154 -5.83 45.54 -39.41
N LYS A 155 -5.57 46.76 -38.94
CA LYS A 155 -5.05 47.02 -37.58
C LYS A 155 -5.91 46.44 -36.46
N GLU A 156 -7.23 46.43 -36.63
CA GLU A 156 -8.18 45.87 -35.65
C GLU A 156 -8.24 44.33 -35.67
N ARG A 157 -7.93 43.71 -36.82
CA ARG A 157 -7.95 42.24 -36.98
C ARG A 157 -6.58 41.59 -36.84
N LEU A 158 -5.50 42.36 -36.93
CA LEU A 158 -4.12 41.91 -36.81
C LEU A 158 -3.83 41.06 -35.55
N PRO A 159 -4.30 41.41 -34.34
CA PRO A 159 -4.11 40.57 -33.16
C PRO A 159 -4.72 39.16 -33.31
N ASP A 160 -5.87 39.07 -33.96
CA ASP A 160 -6.65 37.85 -34.19
C ASP A 160 -6.09 37.00 -35.36
N MET A 161 -5.27 37.61 -36.22
CA MET A 161 -4.60 36.92 -37.33
C MET A 161 -3.30 36.22 -36.90
N PHE A 162 -2.67 36.69 -35.82
CA PHE A 162 -1.46 36.07 -35.25
C PHE A 162 -1.76 35.07 -34.14
N SER A 163 -2.98 35.06 -33.59
CA SER A 163 -3.48 33.91 -32.84
C SER A 163 -3.68 32.76 -33.83
N GLY A 164 -2.80 31.77 -33.79
CA GLY A 164 -2.78 30.66 -34.76
C GLY A 164 -4.15 30.02 -34.99
N ARG A 165 -4.40 29.55 -36.22
CA ARG A 165 -5.68 28.92 -36.67
C ARG A 165 -6.10 27.67 -35.87
N ILE A 166 -5.24 27.15 -35.02
CA ILE A 166 -5.52 26.00 -34.15
C ILE A 166 -5.07 26.38 -32.74
N GLN A 167 -5.91 27.10 -32.00
CA GLN A 167 -5.90 26.98 -30.55
C GLN A 167 -6.48 25.60 -30.23
N ARG A 168 -5.62 24.59 -30.03
CA ARG A 168 -6.07 23.43 -29.27
C ARG A 168 -6.22 23.94 -27.84
N GLU A 169 -7.43 23.75 -27.28
CA GLU A 169 -7.82 24.31 -25.98
C GLU A 169 -6.70 24.09 -24.97
N GLU A 170 -6.15 25.20 -24.46
CA GLU A 170 -5.46 25.17 -23.18
C GLU A 170 -6.42 24.43 -22.22
N GLY A 171 -5.92 23.39 -21.54
CA GLY A 171 -6.76 22.57 -20.68
C GLY A 171 -7.59 23.46 -19.76
N ARG A 172 -8.88 23.11 -19.59
CA ARG A 172 -9.84 23.88 -18.79
C ARG A 172 -9.17 24.43 -17.51
N PRO A 173 -9.29 25.74 -17.23
CA PRO A 173 -8.64 26.33 -16.07
C PRO A 173 -9.20 25.73 -14.78
N VAL A 174 -8.34 25.57 -13.77
CA VAL A 174 -8.75 25.05 -12.48
C VAL A 174 -9.62 26.07 -11.76
N THR A 175 -10.69 25.60 -11.15
CA THR A 175 -11.69 26.44 -10.48
C THR A 175 -11.65 26.27 -8.97
N LEU A 176 -12.18 27.26 -8.23
CA LEU A 176 -12.31 27.19 -6.77
C LEU A 176 -13.10 25.94 -6.34
N GLY A 177 -14.18 25.61 -7.06
CA GLY A 177 -14.96 24.39 -6.79
C GLY A 177 -14.12 23.11 -6.90
N GLU A 178 -13.22 23.02 -7.87
CA GLU A 178 -12.30 21.88 -8.02
C GLU A 178 -11.26 21.84 -6.89
N LEU A 179 -10.79 22.99 -6.40
CA LEU A 179 -9.91 23.04 -5.23
C LEU A 179 -10.62 22.57 -3.95
N LEU A 180 -11.86 23.00 -3.73
CA LEU A 180 -12.64 22.59 -2.55
C LEU A 180 -13.04 21.10 -2.59
N MET A 181 -13.35 20.59 -3.78
CA MET A 181 -13.57 19.15 -4.01
C MET A 181 -12.27 18.35 -3.88
N GLY A 182 -11.15 18.91 -4.37
CA GLY A 182 -9.82 18.36 -4.17
C GLY A 182 -9.49 18.23 -2.69
N LEU A 183 -9.76 19.28 -1.90
CA LEU A 183 -9.55 19.26 -0.45
C LEU A 183 -10.37 18.16 0.24
N LYS A 184 -11.64 17.97 -0.15
CA LYS A 184 -12.47 16.84 0.32
C LYS A 184 -11.83 15.49 -0.03
N ALA A 185 -11.39 15.33 -1.27
CA ALA A 185 -10.76 14.09 -1.72
C ALA A 185 -9.45 13.81 -0.96
N ALA A 186 -8.64 14.84 -0.70
CA ALA A 186 -7.42 14.74 0.09
C ALA A 186 -7.71 14.27 1.53
N SER A 187 -8.75 14.82 2.15
CA SER A 187 -9.21 14.44 3.49
C SER A 187 -9.66 12.98 3.56
N ARG A 188 -10.53 12.54 2.64
CA ARG A 188 -10.99 11.15 2.57
C ARG A 188 -9.83 10.16 2.48
N ILE A 189 -8.86 10.44 1.61
CA ILE A 189 -7.68 9.57 1.48
C ILE A 189 -6.86 9.62 2.79
N SER A 190 -6.85 10.75 3.53
CA SER A 190 -6.01 10.94 4.72
C SER A 190 -6.56 10.13 5.87
N GLU A 191 -7.87 10.22 6.07
CA GLU A 191 -8.64 9.38 6.98
C GLU A 191 -8.46 7.90 6.67
N GLU A 192 -8.53 7.51 5.38
CA GLU A 192 -8.33 6.13 4.99
C GLU A 192 -6.93 5.61 5.38
N GLN A 193 -5.88 6.41 5.19
CA GLN A 193 -4.53 6.02 5.63
C GLN A 193 -4.44 5.93 7.16
N ASN A 194 -5.05 6.87 7.89
CA ASN A 194 -5.07 6.83 9.35
C ASN A 194 -5.80 5.58 9.87
N LEU A 195 -6.90 5.19 9.22
CA LEU A 195 -7.61 3.94 9.54
C LEU A 195 -6.72 2.72 9.26
N ARG A 196 -6.04 2.68 8.11
CA ARG A 196 -5.10 1.59 7.77
C ARG A 196 -3.97 1.48 8.80
N LEU A 197 -3.41 2.60 9.24
CA LEU A 197 -2.37 2.63 10.28
C LEU A 197 -2.89 2.09 11.62
N LYS A 198 -4.06 2.55 12.07
CA LYS A 198 -4.70 2.04 13.31
C LYS A 198 -4.99 0.54 13.23
N ILE A 199 -5.40 0.04 12.06
CA ILE A 199 -5.61 -1.40 11.83
C ILE A 199 -4.27 -2.14 11.90
N ALA A 200 -3.21 -1.61 11.27
CA ALA A 200 -1.89 -2.22 11.30
C ALA A 200 -1.31 -2.27 12.72
N GLU A 201 -1.49 -1.22 13.51
CA GLU A 201 -1.07 -1.15 14.91
C GLU A 201 -1.82 -2.19 15.77
N LYS A 202 -3.16 -2.25 15.65
CA LYS A 202 -3.96 -3.27 16.34
C LYS A 202 -3.54 -4.69 15.95
N ARG A 203 -3.25 -4.92 14.66
CA ARG A 203 -2.74 -6.21 14.18
C ARG A 203 -1.39 -6.51 14.82
N ARG A 204 -0.46 -5.56 14.86
CA ARG A 204 0.85 -5.74 15.48
C ARG A 204 0.74 -6.08 16.96
N ALA A 205 -0.09 -5.36 17.72
CA ALA A 205 -0.34 -5.64 19.12
C ALA A 205 -0.97 -7.03 19.32
N SER A 206 -1.93 -7.43 18.47
CA SER A 206 -2.53 -8.77 18.54
C SER A 206 -1.53 -9.89 18.22
N LEU A 207 -0.61 -9.66 17.28
CA LEU A 207 0.45 -10.60 16.93
C LEU A 207 1.49 -10.70 18.05
N GLU A 208 1.82 -9.60 18.71
CA GLU A 208 2.73 -9.58 19.86
C GLU A 208 2.14 -10.37 21.04
N MET A 209 0.87 -10.13 21.38
CA MET A 209 0.16 -10.93 22.38
C MET A 209 0.06 -12.41 22.01
N ALA A 210 -0.20 -12.72 20.73
CA ALA A 210 -0.19 -14.11 20.25
C ALA A 210 1.21 -14.72 20.40
N ARG A 211 2.26 -13.98 20.03
CA ARG A 211 3.65 -14.43 20.12
C ARG A 211 4.08 -14.66 21.56
N GLU A 212 3.66 -13.84 22.51
CA GLU A 212 3.89 -14.06 23.94
C GLU A 212 3.17 -15.32 24.47
N ARG A 213 1.92 -15.55 24.04
CA ARG A 213 1.18 -16.78 24.38
C ARG A 213 1.81 -18.04 23.76
N PHE A 214 2.28 -17.95 22.53
CA PHE A 214 2.93 -19.05 21.82
C PHE A 214 4.40 -19.23 22.22
N SER A 215 5.05 -18.22 22.81
CA SER A 215 6.42 -18.31 23.34
C SER A 215 6.54 -19.28 24.53
N GLY A 216 5.44 -19.54 25.26
CA GLY A 216 5.42 -20.55 26.32
C GLY A 216 5.17 -21.97 25.83
N SER A 217 4.67 -22.12 24.59
CA SER A 217 4.28 -23.41 23.99
C SER A 217 5.14 -23.79 22.78
N LEU A 218 6.20 -23.04 22.49
CA LEU A 218 7.21 -23.43 21.53
C LEU A 218 8.16 -24.43 22.20
N HIS A 219 7.65 -25.60 22.56
CA HIS A 219 8.50 -26.78 22.50
C HIS A 219 8.90 -26.89 21.04
N VAL A 220 10.19 -26.69 20.77
CA VAL A 220 10.76 -27.00 19.46
C VAL A 220 10.49 -28.49 19.26
N GLU A 221 9.60 -28.84 18.33
CA GLU A 221 9.43 -30.22 17.86
C GLU A 221 10.74 -30.66 17.21
N ASP A 222 11.71 -31.05 18.04
CA ASP A 222 12.98 -31.63 17.63
C ASP A 222 12.73 -33.10 17.31
N LEU A 223 12.21 -33.34 16.11
CA LEU A 223 11.90 -34.68 15.60
C LEU A 223 13.13 -35.59 15.66
N GLU A 224 14.33 -35.07 15.38
CA GLU A 224 15.56 -35.86 15.42
C GLU A 224 15.96 -36.18 16.87
N GLY A 225 15.78 -35.23 17.77
CA GLY A 225 15.89 -35.45 19.21
C GLY A 225 14.89 -36.48 19.74
N ASP A 226 13.65 -36.47 19.26
CA ASP A 226 12.64 -37.47 19.62
C ASP A 226 13.02 -38.87 19.11
N ILE A 227 13.50 -38.98 17.87
CA ILE A 227 14.00 -40.24 17.30
C ILE A 227 15.17 -40.79 18.15
N ARG A 228 16.10 -39.92 18.55
CA ARG A 228 17.22 -40.32 19.42
C ARG A 228 16.76 -40.77 20.80
N ARG A 229 15.91 -39.98 21.47
CA ARG A 229 15.38 -40.30 22.80
C ARG A 229 14.63 -41.63 22.80
N THR A 230 13.84 -41.87 21.76
CA THR A 230 13.06 -43.11 21.61
C THR A 230 13.93 -44.32 21.29
N TRP A 231 15.01 -44.16 20.52
CA TRP A 231 16.01 -45.21 20.29
C TRP A 231 16.76 -45.60 21.57
N GLU A 232 17.20 -44.61 22.36
CA GLU A 232 17.84 -44.87 23.66
C GLU A 232 16.88 -45.56 24.64
N ALA A 233 15.62 -45.09 24.70
CA ALA A 233 14.60 -45.67 25.55
C ALA A 233 14.28 -47.13 25.14
N MET A 234 14.21 -47.40 23.84
CA MET A 234 14.05 -48.75 23.29
C MET A 234 15.17 -49.69 23.76
N ARG A 235 16.42 -49.24 23.73
CA ARG A 235 17.57 -50.06 24.16
C ARG A 235 17.64 -50.28 25.66
N MET A 236 17.30 -49.26 26.45
CA MET A 236 17.26 -49.38 27.91
C MET A 236 16.20 -50.39 28.37
N ARG A 237 15.10 -50.51 27.62
CA ARG A 237 13.98 -51.42 27.91
C ARG A 237 14.00 -52.69 27.05
N ALA A 238 15.01 -52.91 26.22
CA ALA A 238 15.13 -54.09 25.38
C ALA A 238 15.52 -55.32 26.21
N ASN A 239 14.88 -56.46 25.93
CA ASN A 239 15.28 -57.72 26.56
C ASN A 239 16.67 -58.15 26.07
N PRO A 240 17.59 -58.57 26.96
CA PRO A 240 18.96 -58.92 26.59
C PRO A 240 19.07 -60.20 25.75
N GLU A 241 18.05 -61.07 25.73
CA GLU A 241 18.05 -62.32 24.95
C GLU A 241 17.51 -62.13 23.52
N ASP A 242 16.44 -61.35 23.35
CA ASP A 242 15.71 -61.22 22.07
C ASP A 242 15.77 -59.81 21.47
N GLN A 243 16.38 -58.84 22.15
CA GLN A 243 16.49 -57.43 21.72
C GLN A 243 15.13 -56.79 21.36
N THR A 244 14.07 -57.31 21.97
CA THR A 244 12.68 -56.88 21.76
C THR A 244 12.20 -55.97 22.89
N CYS A 245 11.38 -54.99 22.54
CA CYS A 245 10.76 -54.06 23.48
C CYS A 245 9.30 -53.77 23.08
N THR A 246 8.40 -53.51 24.03
CA THR A 246 7.03 -53.09 23.72
C THR A 246 6.94 -51.57 23.61
N LEU A 247 6.08 -51.06 22.71
CA LEU A 247 5.86 -49.62 22.55
C LEU A 247 5.40 -48.95 23.85
N SER A 248 4.61 -49.65 24.67
CA SER A 248 4.16 -49.16 25.98
C SER A 248 5.32 -48.90 26.93
N ALA A 249 6.33 -49.77 26.96
CA ALA A 249 7.50 -49.62 27.83
C ALA A 249 8.38 -48.43 27.40
N ILE A 250 8.45 -48.17 26.09
CA ILE A 250 9.15 -46.98 25.54
C ILE A 250 8.41 -45.70 25.94
N SER A 251 7.08 -45.68 25.80
CA SER A 251 6.28 -44.51 26.20
C SER A 251 6.35 -44.22 27.70
N GLU A 252 6.41 -45.25 28.54
CA GLU A 252 6.56 -45.11 29.99
C GLU A 252 7.94 -44.53 30.35
N GLU A 253 9.00 -45.02 29.71
CA GLU A 253 10.36 -44.50 29.88
C GLU A 253 10.49 -43.03 29.46
N LEU A 254 9.85 -42.64 28.35
CA LEU A 254 9.84 -41.24 27.90
C LEU A 254 9.03 -40.34 28.83
N ALA A 255 7.89 -40.82 29.33
CA ALA A 255 7.08 -40.09 30.31
C ALA A 255 7.85 -39.88 31.63
N ASP A 256 8.61 -40.89 32.07
CA ASP A 256 9.46 -40.79 33.25
C ASP A 256 10.57 -39.74 33.08
N ARG A 257 11.24 -39.71 31.92
CA ARG A 257 12.24 -38.68 31.58
C ARG A 257 11.63 -37.27 31.48
N SER A 258 10.42 -37.14 30.95
CA SER A 258 9.71 -35.84 30.87
C SER A 258 9.27 -35.32 32.24
N MET A 259 8.99 -36.17 33.22
CA MET A 259 8.71 -35.68 34.57
C MET A 259 9.95 -35.20 35.30
N GLU A 260 11.11 -35.80 35.04
CA GLU A 260 12.39 -35.35 35.62
C GLU A 260 12.72 -33.91 35.17
N SER A 261 12.23 -33.49 34.01
CA SER A 261 12.32 -32.11 33.51
C SER A 261 11.23 -31.16 34.03
N GLY A 262 10.29 -31.65 34.86
CA GLY A 262 9.31 -30.83 35.58
C GLY A 262 7.89 -30.78 35.01
N THR A 263 7.54 -31.64 34.06
CA THR A 263 6.19 -31.72 33.48
C THR A 263 5.18 -32.45 34.38
N ILE A 264 3.89 -32.16 34.20
CA ILE A 264 2.80 -32.82 34.93
C ILE A 264 2.58 -34.22 34.35
N ARG A 265 2.42 -35.24 35.21
CA ARG A 265 2.30 -36.67 34.81
C ARG A 265 1.29 -36.93 33.69
N GLU A 266 0.12 -36.31 33.71
CA GLU A 266 -0.90 -36.52 32.68
C GLU A 266 -0.48 -35.97 31.31
N GLU A 267 0.17 -34.81 31.30
CA GLU A 267 0.70 -34.17 30.09
C GLU A 267 1.91 -34.95 29.55
N ALA A 268 2.82 -35.34 30.45
CA ALA A 268 3.97 -36.19 30.13
C ALA A 268 3.57 -37.52 29.49
N ASN A 269 2.52 -38.17 30.01
CA ASN A 269 2.03 -39.44 29.46
C ASN A 269 1.43 -39.26 28.06
N ALA A 270 0.64 -38.20 27.83
CA ALA A 270 0.04 -37.94 26.54
C ALA A 270 1.09 -37.58 25.48
N GLU A 271 2.06 -36.73 25.85
CA GLU A 271 3.16 -36.33 24.99
C GLU A 271 4.07 -37.53 24.65
N ALA A 272 4.46 -38.32 25.66
CA ALA A 272 5.29 -39.49 25.47
C ALA A 272 4.65 -40.57 24.58
N GLN A 273 3.32 -40.75 24.65
CA GLN A 273 2.61 -41.66 23.76
C GLN A 273 2.69 -41.23 22.29
N VAL A 274 2.45 -39.94 22.03
CA VAL A 274 2.49 -39.39 20.66
C VAL A 274 3.92 -39.40 20.13
N ALA A 275 4.90 -38.93 20.92
CA ALA A 275 6.31 -38.91 20.55
C ALA A 275 6.85 -40.33 20.30
N ALA A 276 6.54 -41.29 21.18
CA ALA A 276 6.91 -42.69 20.98
C ALA A 276 6.33 -43.26 19.69
N MET A 277 5.06 -43.01 19.41
CA MET A 277 4.41 -43.55 18.21
C MET A 277 4.97 -42.94 16.92
N VAL A 278 5.15 -41.61 16.86
CA VAL A 278 5.69 -40.94 15.68
C VAL A 278 7.15 -41.34 15.46
N ALA A 279 7.98 -41.27 16.50
CA ALA A 279 9.40 -41.55 16.38
C ALA A 279 9.69 -43.02 16.06
N THR A 280 8.89 -43.97 16.56
CA THR A 280 9.05 -45.40 16.21
C THR A 280 8.73 -45.68 14.75
N LEU A 281 7.75 -44.99 14.15
CA LEU A 281 7.53 -45.06 12.70
C LEU A 281 8.75 -44.56 11.91
N PHE A 282 9.41 -43.51 12.39
CA PHE A 282 10.65 -43.02 11.78
C PHE A 282 11.82 -43.99 11.97
N LEU A 283 11.97 -44.58 13.15
CA LEU A 283 12.98 -45.61 13.42
C LEU A 283 12.81 -46.80 12.47
N VAL A 284 11.58 -47.24 12.24
CA VAL A 284 11.27 -48.33 11.32
C VAL A 284 11.53 -47.94 9.86
N ASN A 285 11.03 -46.78 9.44
CA ASN A 285 11.21 -46.31 8.06
C ASN A 285 12.69 -46.09 7.70
N ARG A 286 13.49 -45.62 8.66
CA ARG A 286 14.92 -45.38 8.49
C ARG A 286 15.78 -46.64 8.71
N GLY A 287 15.18 -47.78 9.07
CA GLY A 287 15.85 -49.07 9.19
C GLY A 287 16.57 -49.33 10.51
N TYR A 288 16.31 -48.53 11.56
CA TYR A 288 16.89 -48.74 12.88
C TYR A 288 16.26 -49.92 13.63
N ALA A 289 14.95 -50.09 13.46
CA ALA A 289 14.17 -51.10 14.17
C ALA A 289 13.16 -51.78 13.25
N SER A 290 12.77 -53.00 13.59
CA SER A 290 11.61 -53.67 12.97
C SER A 290 10.40 -53.57 13.91
N ILE A 291 9.20 -53.57 13.34
CA ILE A 291 7.94 -53.51 14.08
C ILE A 291 7.09 -54.74 13.79
N GLU A 292 6.60 -55.37 14.84
CA GLU A 292 5.67 -56.50 14.78
C GLU A 292 4.52 -56.29 15.77
N GLN A 293 3.28 -56.54 15.34
CA GLN A 293 2.12 -56.52 16.23
C GLN A 293 1.69 -57.95 16.55
N LYS A 294 1.74 -58.34 17.83
CA LYS A 294 1.23 -59.64 18.27
C LYS A 294 -0.28 -59.55 18.49
N ASP A 295 -1.02 -60.40 17.79
CA ASP A 295 -2.50 -60.37 17.65
C ASP A 295 -3.02 -59.21 16.79
N ALA A 296 -4.28 -59.30 16.36
CA ALA A 296 -4.90 -58.38 15.38
C ALA A 296 -5.15 -56.96 15.96
N ILE A 297 -6.32 -56.36 15.72
CA ILE A 297 -6.60 -54.92 15.83
C ILE A 297 -6.19 -54.26 17.18
N ASP A 298 -6.05 -55.01 18.28
CA ASP A 298 -5.63 -54.51 19.62
C ASP A 298 -4.34 -55.18 20.16
N GLY A 299 -3.55 -55.76 19.27
CA GLY A 299 -2.34 -56.48 19.62
C GLY A 299 -1.20 -55.60 20.17
N SER A 300 -0.34 -56.14 21.02
CA SER A 300 0.82 -55.41 21.55
C SER A 300 1.85 -55.17 20.45
N VAL A 301 2.25 -53.92 20.26
CA VAL A 301 3.31 -53.53 19.31
C VAL A 301 4.67 -53.80 19.93
N ILE A 302 5.46 -54.60 19.25
CA ILE A 302 6.82 -55.01 19.61
C ILE A 302 7.79 -54.43 18.59
N LEU A 303 8.87 -53.84 19.10
CA LEU A 303 9.97 -53.31 18.31
C LEU A 303 11.20 -54.19 18.54
N THR A 304 11.95 -54.47 17.48
CA THR A 304 13.22 -55.22 17.55
C THR A 304 14.36 -54.36 17.02
N ASP A 305 15.47 -54.28 17.77
CA ASP A 305 16.65 -53.52 17.32
C ASP A 305 17.37 -54.30 16.22
N LEU A 306 17.61 -53.66 15.08
CA LEU A 306 18.31 -54.29 13.95
C LEU A 306 19.84 -54.12 14.03
N HIS A 307 20.33 -53.25 14.91
CA HIS A 307 21.74 -52.86 14.98
C HIS A 307 22.33 -52.91 16.40
N PRO A 308 22.29 -54.07 17.09
CA PRO A 308 22.71 -54.17 18.49
C PRO A 308 24.21 -53.92 18.74
N ASP A 309 25.05 -54.08 17.70
CA ASP A 309 26.51 -53.97 17.83
C ASP A 309 27.01 -52.51 17.84
N GLU A 310 26.15 -51.55 17.49
CA GLU A 310 26.53 -50.13 17.45
C GLU A 310 26.12 -49.41 18.72
N SER A 311 26.93 -48.50 19.23
CA SER A 311 26.70 -47.83 20.51
C SER A 311 26.33 -46.35 20.38
N ASP A 312 26.62 -45.73 19.23
CA ASP A 312 26.38 -44.32 18.97
C ASP A 312 25.28 -44.14 17.90
N PHE A 313 24.26 -43.35 18.23
CA PHE A 313 23.15 -43.05 17.32
C PHE A 313 23.60 -42.22 16.12
N GLU A 314 24.54 -41.28 16.30
CA GLU A 314 24.99 -40.40 15.23
C GLU A 314 25.82 -41.15 14.19
N GLU A 315 26.68 -42.06 14.64
CA GLU A 315 27.48 -42.92 13.76
C GLU A 315 26.59 -43.89 12.96
N LEU A 316 25.59 -44.48 13.60
CA LEU A 316 24.60 -45.34 12.95
C LEU A 316 23.77 -44.55 11.92
N SER A 317 23.37 -43.32 12.26
CA SER A 317 22.58 -42.44 11.39
C SER A 317 23.35 -42.04 10.13
N LEU A 318 24.61 -41.65 10.29
CA LEU A 318 25.49 -41.31 9.17
C LEU A 318 25.76 -42.51 8.25
N ARG A 319 25.80 -43.73 8.81
CA ARG A 319 26.00 -44.95 8.02
C ARG A 319 24.75 -45.36 7.24
N LEU A 320 23.58 -45.27 7.86
CA LEU A 320 22.31 -45.63 7.24
C LEU A 320 21.81 -44.57 6.26
N HIS A 321 22.06 -43.29 6.57
CA HIS A 321 21.61 -42.12 5.81
C HIS A 321 22.76 -41.13 5.61
N PRO A 322 23.74 -41.43 4.74
CA PRO A 322 24.82 -40.50 4.45
C PRO A 322 24.25 -39.20 3.85
N PRO A 323 24.78 -38.02 4.24
CA PRO A 323 24.34 -36.76 3.66
C PRO A 323 24.61 -36.78 2.14
N PRO A 324 23.71 -36.19 1.33
CA PRO A 324 23.90 -36.15 -0.11
C PRO A 324 25.23 -35.47 -0.43
N GLU A 325 26.05 -36.10 -1.27
CA GLU A 325 27.25 -35.45 -1.82
C GLU A 325 26.80 -34.16 -2.51
N ILE A 326 27.18 -33.03 -1.95
CA ILE A 326 26.96 -31.73 -2.58
C ILE A 326 27.95 -31.68 -3.75
N GLU A 327 27.49 -32.00 -4.95
CA GLU A 327 28.19 -31.61 -6.17
C GLU A 327 28.28 -30.09 -6.15
N GLU A 328 29.43 -29.56 -5.77
CA GLU A 328 29.78 -28.16 -6.02
C GLU A 328 29.75 -27.96 -7.54
N ALA A 329 28.65 -27.38 -8.02
CA ALA A 329 28.51 -26.95 -9.40
C ALA A 329 29.56 -25.86 -9.65
N VAL A 330 30.63 -26.24 -10.36
CA VAL A 330 31.70 -25.35 -10.86
C VAL A 330 31.20 -24.47 -11.99
#